data_AF-A0ABD0R7B3-F1
#
_entry.id   AF-A0ABD0R7B3-F1
#
_cell.length_a   1.000
_cell.length_b   1.000
_cell.length_c   1.000
_cell.angle_alpha   90.00
_cell.angle_beta   90.00
_cell.angle_gamma   90.00
#
_symmetry.space_group_name_H-M   'P 1'
#
loop_
_entity.id
_entity.type
_entity.pdbx_description
1 polymer ?
#
loop_
_entity_poly.entity_id
_entity_poly.type
_entity_poly.pdbx_seq_one_letter_code
_entity_poly.pdbx_strand_id
1 'polypeptide(L)'
;WWGWRNADDEHLVQAIAKACVTDRAANTAQTNGSCVHNHVNDALTDSDPHAANGNVEAEPSATPPQKLLIMDARSYAAAVANRAKGGGCECPEYYPNCEVMFMGMANIHSIRKSFQCLRTLCAQVPDPV
;
A
#
# COMPACT_ATOMS: atom_id res chain seq x y z
N TRP A 1 -7.58 -18.24 19.69
CA TRP A 1 -7.21 -16.90 19.23
C TRP A 1 -6.97 -16.09 20.48
N TRP A 2 -5.72 -16.03 20.96
CA TRP A 2 -5.35 -15.55 22.30
C TRP A 2 -4.13 -14.63 22.18
N GLY A 3 -4.32 -13.31 22.19
CA GLY A 3 -3.23 -12.37 22.51
C GLY A 3 -2.42 -11.73 21.38
N TRP A 4 -2.82 -11.83 20.11
CA TRP A 4 -2.13 -11.15 18.99
C TRP A 4 -2.60 -9.71 18.75
N ARG A 5 -3.54 -9.20 19.57
CA ARG A 5 -3.97 -7.81 19.49
C ARG A 5 -3.03 -6.96 20.32
N ASN A 6 -2.39 -5.99 19.68
CA ASN A 6 -1.74 -4.88 20.37
C ASN A 6 -2.46 -3.57 20.02
N ALA A 7 -2.67 -2.70 21.02
CA ALA A 7 -3.18 -1.35 20.79
C ALA A 7 -2.21 -0.52 19.93
N ASP A 8 -0.92 -0.85 19.97
CA ASP A 8 0.10 -0.20 19.15
C ASP A 8 -0.11 -0.45 17.66
N ASP A 9 -0.69 -1.60 17.28
CA ASP A 9 -0.97 -1.94 15.87
C ASP A 9 -2.01 -0.98 15.27
N GLU A 10 -3.02 -0.58 16.05
CA GLU A 10 -4.03 0.40 15.64
C GLU A 10 -3.41 1.79 15.44
N HIS A 11 -2.51 2.19 16.33
CA HIS A 11 -1.78 3.45 16.18
C HIS A 11 -0.90 3.44 14.93
N LEU A 12 -0.25 2.32 14.63
CA LEU A 12 0.52 2.13 13.41
C LEU A 12 -0.36 2.24 12.15
N VAL A 13 -1.49 1.54 12.10
CA VAL A 13 -2.45 1.59 10.99
C VAL A 13 -2.91 3.03 10.73
N GLN A 14 -3.27 3.76 11.79
CA GLN A 14 -3.70 5.16 11.69
C GLN A 14 -2.57 6.07 11.23
N ALA A 15 -1.35 5.87 11.74
CA ALA A 15 -0.18 6.64 11.34
C ALA A 15 0.15 6.44 9.85
N ILE A 16 0.06 5.21 9.34
CA ILE A 16 0.24 4.90 7.92
C ILE A 16 -0.82 5.63 7.09
N ALA A 17 -2.11 5.50 7.44
CA ALA A 17 -3.19 6.16 6.72
C ALA A 17 -3.01 7.70 6.69
N LYS A 18 -2.68 8.30 7.84
CA LYS A 18 -2.43 9.73 7.96
C LYS A 18 -1.23 10.19 7.14
N ALA A 19 -0.14 9.42 7.13
CA ALA A 19 1.05 9.72 6.33
C ALA A 19 0.74 9.71 4.83
N CYS A 20 -0.03 8.73 4.35
CA CYS A 20 -0.46 8.65 2.95
C CYS A 20 -1.26 9.89 2.50
N VAL A 21 -2.10 10.45 3.37
CA VAL A 21 -2.86 11.67 3.06
C VAL A 21 -1.98 12.92 3.10
N THR A 22 -1.06 12.99 4.07
CA THR A 22 -0.14 14.13 4.20
C THR A 22 0.82 14.23 3.01
N ASP A 23 1.36 13.10 2.54
CA ASP A 23 2.24 13.04 1.37
C ASP A 23 1.55 13.54 0.08
N ARG A 24 0.24 13.27 -0.04
CA ARG A 24 -0.57 13.78 -1.15
C ARG A 24 -0.78 15.29 -1.08
N ALA A 25 -0.96 15.86 0.11
CA ALA A 25 -1.06 17.31 0.30
C ALA A 25 0.28 18.02 0.01
N ALA A 26 1.39 17.43 0.43
CA ALA A 26 2.74 17.93 0.12
C ALA A 26 3.03 17.90 -1.40
N ASN A 27 2.64 16.83 -2.09
CA ASN A 27 2.75 16.75 -3.55
C ASN A 27 1.84 17.76 -4.28
N THR A 28 0.65 18.05 -3.76
CA THR A 28 -0.27 19.03 -4.37
C THR A 28 0.25 20.47 -4.23
N ALA A 29 0.97 20.78 -3.14
CA ALA A 29 1.67 22.07 -2.99
C ALA A 29 2.89 22.22 -3.91
N GLN A 30 3.40 21.13 -4.51
CA GLN A 30 4.55 21.14 -5.41
C GLN A 30 4.21 21.09 -6.90
N THR A 31 2.93 21.01 -7.30
CA THR A 31 2.53 21.15 -8.71
C THR A 31 2.49 22.62 -9.15
N ASN A 32 3.63 23.29 -9.11
CA ASN A 32 3.93 24.48 -9.90
C ASN A 32 5.34 24.31 -10.45
N GLY A 33 5.48 23.45 -11.46
CA GLY A 33 6.78 23.12 -12.04
C GLY A 33 6.69 22.02 -13.08
N SER A 34 5.95 22.28 -14.16
CA SER A 34 6.05 21.51 -15.39
C SER A 34 7.53 21.36 -15.79
N CYS A 35 8.05 20.14 -15.84
CA CYS A 35 9.39 19.86 -16.34
C CYS A 35 9.40 19.98 -17.88
N VAL A 36 9.38 21.22 -18.38
CA VAL A 36 9.82 21.52 -19.74
C VAL A 36 11.32 21.83 -19.68
N HIS A 37 12.08 20.96 -20.32
CA HIS A 37 13.51 21.06 -20.53
C HIS A 37 13.86 22.37 -21.26
N ASN A 38 14.73 23.20 -20.66
CA ASN A 38 15.82 23.98 -21.28
C ASN A 38 15.97 25.45 -20.80
N HIS A 39 17.21 25.71 -20.35
CA HIS A 39 18.05 26.90 -20.58
C HIS A 39 18.08 28.08 -19.58
N VAL A 40 19.16 28.06 -18.79
CA VAL A 40 20.02 29.10 -18.18
C VAL A 40 19.63 30.59 -18.37
N ASN A 41 19.42 31.31 -17.26
CA ASN A 41 20.27 32.42 -16.76
C ASN A 41 19.62 33.19 -15.59
N ASP A 42 20.39 33.34 -14.52
CA ASP A 42 20.62 34.56 -13.71
C ASP A 42 19.44 35.51 -13.40
N ALA A 43 18.96 35.50 -12.15
CA ALA A 43 18.66 36.71 -11.38
C ALA A 43 18.28 36.36 -9.95
N LEU A 44 18.98 37.02 -9.04
CA LEU A 44 18.89 36.94 -7.60
C LEU A 44 17.68 37.76 -7.12
N THR A 45 16.79 37.18 -6.33
CA THR A 45 15.87 37.95 -5.49
C THR A 45 15.74 37.27 -4.13
N ASP A 46 16.55 37.79 -3.22
CA ASP A 46 16.41 37.73 -1.77
C ASP A 46 15.03 38.26 -1.36
N SER A 47 14.27 37.44 -0.63
CA SER A 47 13.09 37.85 0.13
C SER A 47 12.76 36.76 1.14
N ASP A 48 13.55 36.70 2.21
CA ASP A 48 13.02 36.30 3.52
C ASP A 48 12.14 37.44 4.06
N PRO A 49 10.97 37.13 4.64
CA PRO A 49 10.73 37.68 5.96
C PRO A 49 10.17 36.62 6.91
N HIS A 50 10.89 36.50 8.03
CA HIS A 50 10.49 35.75 9.22
C HIS A 50 9.12 36.16 9.79
N ALA A 51 8.57 35.18 10.52
CA ALA A 51 7.69 35.31 11.69
C ALA A 51 6.17 35.32 11.46
N ALA A 52 5.56 34.16 11.71
CA ALA A 52 4.44 34.07 12.63
C ALA A 52 4.39 32.68 13.25
N ASN A 53 4.69 32.62 14.56
CA ASN A 53 4.23 31.54 15.42
C ASN A 53 2.70 31.51 15.37
N GLY A 54 2.14 30.48 14.74
CA GLY A 54 0.75 30.10 14.91
C GLY A 54 0.73 28.64 15.33
N ASN A 55 0.51 28.39 16.62
CA ASN A 55 -0.12 27.15 17.05
C ASN A 55 -1.47 27.10 16.32
N VAL A 56 -1.50 26.51 15.13
CA VAL A 56 -2.75 26.09 14.52
C VAL A 56 -3.04 24.76 15.19
N GLU A 57 -3.64 24.83 16.38
CA GLU A 57 -4.54 23.76 16.80
C GLU A 57 -5.57 23.65 15.68
N ALA A 58 -5.29 22.74 14.75
CA ALA A 58 -6.23 22.37 13.73
C ALA A 58 -7.39 21.68 14.45
N GLU A 59 -8.40 22.47 14.79
CA GLU A 59 -9.76 21.99 15.04
C GLU A 59 -10.07 20.90 14.01
N PRO A 60 -10.58 19.74 14.43
CA PRO A 60 -10.73 18.60 13.55
C PRO A 60 -11.86 18.89 12.57
N SER A 61 -11.53 19.49 11.41
CA SER A 61 -12.37 19.41 10.23
C SER A 61 -12.64 17.93 10.04
N ALA A 62 -13.90 17.52 10.11
CA ALA A 62 -14.34 16.13 10.11
C ALA A 62 -13.84 15.45 8.82
N THR A 63 -12.62 14.95 8.89
CA THR A 63 -11.97 14.26 7.80
C THR A 63 -12.67 12.91 7.73
N PRO A 64 -13.19 12.49 6.58
CA PRO A 64 -13.85 11.20 6.50
C PRO A 64 -12.90 10.11 7.03
N PRO A 65 -13.41 9.11 7.77
CA PRO A 65 -12.59 8.08 8.38
C PRO A 65 -11.71 7.41 7.30
N GLN A 66 -10.40 7.52 7.47
CA GLN A 66 -9.43 7.02 6.50
C GLN A 66 -9.23 5.53 6.76
N LYS A 67 -9.56 4.71 5.76
CA LYS A 67 -9.34 3.27 5.82
C LYS A 67 -8.04 2.88 5.12
N LEU A 68 -7.27 1.99 5.73
CA LEU A 68 -6.10 1.35 5.15
C LEU A 68 -6.50 0.08 4.39
N LEU A 69 -6.07 -0.08 3.15
CA LEU A 69 -6.28 -1.32 2.39
C LEU A 69 -5.10 -2.28 2.61
N ILE A 70 -5.39 -3.48 3.13
CA ILE A 70 -4.47 -4.60 3.26
C ILE A 70 -4.75 -5.59 2.12
N MET A 71 -3.76 -5.79 1.25
CA MET A 71 -3.88 -6.68 0.10
C MET A 71 -3.15 -8.00 0.38
N ASP A 72 -3.90 -9.05 0.66
CA ASP A 72 -3.36 -10.41 0.80
C ASP A 72 -3.23 -11.04 -0.59
N ALA A 73 -1.99 -11.34 -0.97
CA ALA A 73 -1.65 -12.04 -2.19
C ALA A 73 -2.38 -13.38 -2.36
N ARG A 74 -2.68 -14.07 -1.25
CA ARG A 74 -3.24 -15.41 -1.26
C ARG A 74 -4.72 -15.39 -1.65
N SER A 75 -5.23 -16.55 -2.03
CA SER A 75 -6.68 -16.78 -2.01
C SER A 75 -7.21 -16.79 -0.58
N TYR A 76 -8.47 -16.38 -0.40
CA TYR A 76 -9.17 -16.48 0.89
C TYR A 76 -9.09 -17.88 1.50
N ALA A 77 -9.30 -18.93 0.69
CA ALA A 77 -9.19 -20.32 1.13
C ALA A 77 -7.79 -20.66 1.69
N ALA A 78 -6.73 -20.18 1.03
CA ALA A 78 -5.36 -20.37 1.50
C ALA A 78 -5.07 -19.57 2.78
N ALA A 79 -5.62 -18.37 2.93
CA ALA A 79 -5.52 -17.59 4.16
C ALA A 79 -6.21 -18.30 5.34
N VAL A 80 -7.41 -18.85 5.12
CA VAL A 80 -8.13 -19.66 6.12
C VAL A 80 -7.36 -20.93 6.48
N ALA A 81 -6.77 -21.64 5.50
CA ALA A 81 -5.93 -22.81 5.77
C ALA A 81 -4.67 -22.46 6.57
N ASN A 82 -4.06 -21.30 6.30
CA ASN A 82 -2.92 -20.81 7.07
C ASN A 82 -3.32 -20.41 8.49
N ARG A 83 -4.53 -19.88 8.69
CA ARG A 83 -5.09 -19.64 10.03
C ARG A 83 -5.19 -20.92 10.85
N ALA A 84 -5.61 -22.04 10.25
CA ALA A 84 -5.64 -23.33 10.93
C ALA A 84 -4.24 -23.84 11.35
N LYS A 85 -3.18 -23.37 10.67
CA LYS A 85 -1.77 -23.70 10.98
C LYS A 85 -1.09 -22.71 11.94
N GLY A 86 -1.85 -21.76 12.50
CA GLY A 86 -1.31 -20.74 13.41
C GLY A 86 -0.79 -19.47 12.72
N GLY A 87 -0.93 -19.35 11.40
CA GLY A 87 -0.83 -18.07 10.71
C GLY A 87 -2.15 -17.30 10.77
N GLY A 88 -2.39 -16.44 9.78
CA GLY A 88 -3.68 -15.75 9.66
C GLY A 88 -3.70 -14.73 8.54
N CYS A 89 -4.73 -13.91 8.59
CA CYS A 89 -4.90 -12.64 7.89
C CYS A 89 -5.62 -11.69 8.85
N GLU A 90 -5.54 -10.41 8.58
CA GLU A 90 -6.27 -9.37 9.31
C GLU A 90 -7.77 -9.52 9.07
N CYS A 91 -8.59 -8.99 9.98
CA CYS A 91 -10.05 -9.09 9.95
C CYS A 91 -10.64 -7.71 10.24
N PRO A 92 -11.60 -7.22 9.45
CA PRO A 92 -12.25 -5.92 9.70
C PRO A 92 -12.91 -5.81 11.08
N GLU A 93 -13.38 -6.93 11.64
CA GLU A 93 -13.94 -7.01 12.99
C GLU A 93 -12.91 -6.68 14.08
N TYR A 94 -11.62 -6.85 13.79
CA TYR A 94 -10.53 -6.58 14.73
C TYR A 94 -9.78 -5.29 14.41
N TYR A 95 -9.73 -4.90 13.14
CA TYR A 95 -9.12 -3.68 12.63
C TYR A 95 -10.17 -2.88 11.83
N PRO A 96 -11.02 -2.07 12.49
CA PRO A 96 -12.18 -1.43 11.86
C PRO A 96 -11.81 -0.36 10.83
N ASN A 97 -10.59 0.17 10.92
CA ASN A 97 -10.02 1.12 9.97
C ASN A 97 -9.23 0.43 8.85
N CYS A 98 -9.30 -0.91 8.75
CA CYS A 98 -8.69 -1.66 7.67
C CYS A 98 -9.76 -2.30 6.79
N GLU A 99 -9.44 -2.41 5.51
CA GLU A 99 -10.13 -3.27 4.55
C GLU A 99 -9.16 -4.35 4.08
N VAL A 100 -9.64 -5.58 3.88
CA VAL A 100 -8.79 -6.71 3.47
C VAL A 100 -9.27 -7.23 2.12
N MET A 101 -8.36 -7.29 1.14
CA MET A 101 -8.64 -7.81 -0.19
C MET A 101 -7.72 -8.99 -0.52
N PHE A 102 -8.31 -10.08 -1.03
CA PHE A 102 -7.58 -11.29 -1.44
C PHE A 102 -7.37 -11.30 -2.96
N MET A 103 -6.11 -11.37 -3.40
CA MET A 103 -5.76 -11.35 -4.82
C MET A 103 -5.90 -12.71 -5.51
N GLY A 104 -5.92 -13.80 -4.76
CA GLY A 104 -6.05 -15.15 -5.34
C GLY A 104 -4.81 -15.63 -6.11
N MET A 105 -3.62 -15.10 -5.82
CA MET A 105 -2.40 -15.51 -6.50
C MET A 105 -2.03 -16.96 -6.18
N ALA A 106 -1.52 -17.65 -7.19
CA ALA A 106 -1.09 -19.02 -7.08
C ALA A 106 0.19 -19.13 -6.22
N ASN A 107 0.27 -20.17 -5.39
CA ASN A 107 1.46 -20.40 -4.57
C ASN A 107 2.65 -20.89 -5.42
N ILE A 108 3.84 -20.91 -4.82
CA ILE A 108 5.08 -21.31 -5.49
C ILE A 108 5.04 -22.71 -6.11
N HIS A 109 4.24 -23.64 -5.55
CA HIS A 109 4.12 -24.99 -6.09
C HIS A 109 3.27 -25.00 -7.36
N SER A 110 2.18 -24.24 -7.37
CA SER A 110 1.35 -24.04 -8.56
C SER A 110 2.12 -23.35 -9.68
N ILE A 111 2.90 -22.32 -9.38
CA ILE A 111 3.76 -21.63 -10.36
C ILE A 111 4.83 -22.58 -10.91
N ARG A 112 5.48 -23.37 -10.05
CA ARG A 112 6.46 -24.39 -10.48
C ARG A 112 5.84 -25.40 -11.46
N LYS A 113 4.64 -25.91 -11.15
CA LYS A 113 3.93 -26.85 -12.03
C LYS A 113 3.56 -26.20 -13.35
N SER A 114 3.05 -24.97 -13.33
CA SER A 114 2.74 -24.20 -14.53
C SER A 114 3.97 -24.04 -15.44
N PHE A 115 5.12 -23.69 -14.87
CA PHE A 115 6.36 -23.56 -15.62
C PHE A 115 6.84 -24.90 -16.21
N GLN A 116 6.73 -25.99 -15.46
CA GLN A 116 7.06 -27.34 -15.96
C GLN A 116 6.16 -27.73 -17.13
N CYS A 117 4.84 -27.52 -17.02
CA CYS A 117 3.91 -27.78 -18.11
C CYS A 117 4.25 -26.97 -19.36
N LEU A 118 4.57 -25.68 -19.20
CA LEU A 118 4.99 -24.81 -20.30
C LEU A 118 6.25 -25.36 -20.99
N ARG A 119 7.27 -25.74 -20.22
CA ARG A 119 8.50 -26.31 -20.78
C ARG A 119 8.25 -27.60 -21.56
N THR A 120 7.37 -28.47 -21.06
CA THR A 120 6.99 -29.70 -21.77
C THR A 120 6.33 -29.39 -23.10
N LEU A 121 5.37 -28.46 -23.13
CA LEU A 121 4.69 -28.06 -24.36
C LEU A 121 5.66 -27.48 -25.39
N CYS A 122 6.60 -26.63 -24.95
CA CYS A 122 7.61 -26.05 -25.84
C CYS A 122 8.66 -27.07 -26.34
N ALA A 123 8.82 -28.20 -25.66
CA ALA A 123 9.78 -29.24 -26.03
C ALA A 123 9.18 -30.36 -26.89
N GLN A 124 7.86 -30.34 -27.12
CA GLN A 124 7.21 -31.31 -28.00
C GLN A 124 7.62 -31.06 -29.45
N VAL A 125 8.15 -32.10 -30.10
CA VAL A 125 8.39 -32.09 -31.55
C VAL A 125 7.02 -32.03 -32.23
N PRO A 126 6.81 -31.15 -33.24
CA PRO A 126 5.55 -31.10 -33.97
C PRO A 126 5.21 -32.49 -34.54
N ASP A 127 3.94 -32.88 -34.46
CA ASP A 127 3.49 -34.13 -35.08
C ASP A 127 3.83 -34.12 -36.58
N PRO A 128 4.36 -35.23 -37.13
CA PRO A 128 4.68 -35.31 -38.54
C PRO A 128 3.39 -35.16 -39.38
N VAL A 129 3.45 -34.26 -40.35
CA VAL A 129 2.42 -34.03 -41.38
C VAL A 129 2.34 -35.18 -42.38
#